data_AF-A0A3R6WB94-F1
#
_entry.id   AF-A0A3R6WB94-F1
#
_cell.length_a   1.000
_cell.length_b   1.000
_cell.length_c   1.000
_cell.angle_alpha   90.00
_cell.angle_beta   90.00
_cell.angle_gamma   90.00
#
_symmetry.space_group_name_H-M   'P 1'
#
loop_
_entity.id
_entity.type
_entity.pdbx_description
1 polymer ?
#
loop_
_entity_poly.entity_id
_entity_poly.type
_entity_poly.pdbx_seq_one_letter_code
_entity_poly.pdbx_strand_id
1 'polypeptide(L)'
;MSSTKMQAADTAPPDPTLFQYTNALKQFISPTTIPPEKATGPVPTNKWWGNLLSLNAAGRLDPVYPSPYAIFIDNVAATIACSYLYDSMHQGPINVNGAISYYYFPRSSNLIFSCEAPSVQFAVEDWDDLTVQVSLTSGGSAFLRSVMALGQAFMTIQHGDVPICLSSESGIAAVDGQPFGDGFVYHGQADVGKFVVTLHNGQRWLVCWSSPAKGQALTFTCDKQALKSGAHFNGIVQAAIVASDDALQILEQYAVVTCDTVHGFQYHWETRRAAVQSQQPTQASPPVLHFVLEHHKSILTFHSQVVVPALTLHSHTRGPMTAYLIDNASGSVWDFAFSEQVEQNVERCAQFHAPRDPSVQDIVENRLVDHLQDEINTAATWTLPPGYYFKGKALQKYGSLCLLAAKLASFKEFQTQVAPLAATALSKLKQLLDTANEFPLSAAMVYHLDPSYMTKNTRLCAWIETLVRDVMSASTADAYFPRFRHFDWFLGHALSHGVTSIVDGKDEESTSEEINCWYGIALWAAVTGNT
;
A
#
# COMPACT_ATOMS: atom_id res chain seq x y z
N MET A 1 -20.94 10.89 -16.62
CA MET A 1 -21.48 9.55 -16.96
C MET A 1 -22.31 9.07 -15.79
N SER A 2 -23.45 8.43 -16.07
CA SER A 2 -24.40 7.93 -15.07
C SER A 2 -23.69 7.08 -14.01
N SER A 3 -24.00 7.31 -12.73
CA SER A 3 -23.62 6.46 -11.62
C SER A 3 -24.26 5.08 -11.79
N THR A 4 -23.65 4.22 -12.58
CA THR A 4 -23.99 2.80 -12.59
C THR A 4 -23.58 2.29 -11.23
N LYS A 5 -24.57 1.99 -10.38
CA LYS A 5 -24.33 1.29 -9.11
C LYS A 5 -23.49 0.06 -9.45
N MET A 6 -22.28 -0.06 -8.89
CA MET A 6 -21.56 -1.33 -8.84
C MET A 6 -22.59 -2.41 -8.51
N GLN A 7 -22.69 -3.46 -9.33
CA GLN A 7 -23.48 -4.64 -8.97
C GLN A 7 -23.10 -5.04 -7.55
N ALA A 8 -24.08 -5.51 -6.77
CA ALA A 8 -23.83 -6.01 -5.42
C ALA A 8 -22.63 -6.96 -5.48
N ALA A 9 -21.51 -6.55 -4.90
CA ALA A 9 -20.28 -7.31 -4.99
C ALA A 9 -20.58 -8.73 -4.50
N ASP A 10 -20.21 -9.74 -5.28
CA ASP A 10 -20.43 -11.13 -4.91
C ASP A 10 -19.72 -11.40 -3.57
N THR A 11 -20.51 -11.56 -2.51
CA THR A 11 -20.03 -11.90 -1.16
C THR A 11 -20.29 -13.38 -0.84
N ALA A 12 -20.64 -14.20 -1.83
CA ALA A 12 -20.85 -15.62 -1.62
C ALA A 12 -19.54 -16.31 -1.22
N PRO A 13 -19.60 -17.39 -0.41
CA PRO A 13 -18.45 -18.24 -0.17
C PRO A 13 -17.88 -18.79 -1.49
N PRO A 14 -16.54 -18.97 -1.58
CA PRO A 14 -15.95 -19.74 -2.66
C PRO A 14 -16.59 -21.13 -2.76
N ASP A 15 -16.84 -21.59 -4.00
CA ASP A 15 -17.43 -22.91 -4.23
C ASP A 15 -16.50 -24.00 -3.67
N PRO A 16 -16.92 -24.79 -2.66
CA PRO A 16 -16.06 -25.80 -2.03
C PRO A 16 -15.72 -26.97 -2.94
N THR A 17 -16.45 -27.16 -4.05
CA THR A 17 -16.12 -28.15 -5.09
C THR A 17 -14.96 -27.68 -5.98
N LEU A 18 -14.70 -26.37 -6.01
CA LEU A 18 -13.60 -25.75 -6.73
C LEU A 18 -12.41 -25.47 -5.81
N PHE A 19 -12.70 -24.88 -4.64
CA PHE A 19 -11.71 -24.46 -3.66
C PHE A 19 -11.95 -25.15 -2.33
N GLN A 20 -11.29 -26.29 -2.12
CA GLN A 20 -11.38 -27.00 -0.85
C GLN A 20 -10.74 -26.16 0.26
N TYR A 21 -11.51 -25.90 1.32
CA TYR A 21 -11.00 -25.21 2.50
C TYR A 21 -9.82 -25.97 3.13
N THR A 22 -8.79 -25.23 3.52
CA THR A 22 -7.63 -25.78 4.23
C THR A 22 -7.03 -24.75 5.18
N ASN A 23 -6.51 -25.24 6.31
CA ASN A 23 -5.69 -24.46 7.23
C ASN A 23 -4.19 -24.75 7.06
N ALA A 24 -3.78 -25.49 6.02
CA ALA A 24 -2.39 -25.87 5.82
C ALA A 24 -1.45 -24.65 5.80
N LEU A 25 -1.88 -23.53 5.21
CA LEU A 25 -1.10 -22.28 5.19
C LEU A 25 -0.76 -21.76 6.59
N LYS A 26 -1.62 -21.97 7.59
CA LYS A 26 -1.35 -21.52 8.97
C LYS A 26 -0.11 -22.18 9.57
N GLN A 27 0.25 -23.38 9.11
CA GLN A 27 1.44 -24.10 9.55
C GLN A 27 2.73 -23.52 8.95
N PHE A 28 2.64 -22.83 7.81
CA PHE A 28 3.77 -22.20 7.14
C PHE A 28 3.93 -20.74 7.55
N ILE A 29 2.82 -20.00 7.56
CA ILE A 29 2.81 -18.58 7.91
C ILE A 29 1.42 -18.16 8.41
N SER A 30 1.38 -17.44 9.53
CA SER A 30 0.15 -16.90 10.11
C SER A 30 0.41 -15.47 10.60
N PRO A 31 -0.55 -14.55 10.46
CA PRO A 31 -0.52 -13.32 11.22
C PRO A 31 -0.51 -13.67 12.72
N THR A 32 0.57 -13.34 13.43
CA THR A 32 0.75 -13.66 14.86
C THR A 32 0.56 -12.46 15.78
N THR A 33 0.47 -11.26 15.21
CA THR A 33 0.45 -9.99 15.94
C THR A 33 -0.92 -9.33 15.97
N ILE A 34 -1.90 -9.88 15.26
CA ILE A 34 -3.29 -9.43 15.30
C ILE A 34 -4.01 -10.27 16.37
N PRO A 35 -4.52 -9.66 17.45
CA PRO A 35 -5.32 -10.37 18.42
C PRO A 35 -6.59 -10.98 17.78
N PRO A 36 -7.03 -12.19 18.17
CA PRO A 36 -8.17 -12.86 17.53
C PRO A 36 -9.46 -12.03 17.50
N GLU A 37 -9.70 -11.21 18.54
CA GLU A 37 -10.84 -10.31 18.65
C GLU A 37 -10.80 -9.13 17.68
N LYS A 38 -9.63 -8.84 17.10
CA LYS A 38 -9.42 -7.80 16.08
C LYS A 38 -9.49 -8.36 14.65
N ALA A 39 -9.31 -9.66 14.48
CA ALA A 39 -9.39 -10.34 13.19
C ALA A 39 -10.85 -10.68 12.80
N THR A 40 -11.75 -9.68 12.73
CA THR A 40 -13.19 -9.87 12.45
C THR A 40 -13.52 -10.13 10.97
N GLY A 41 -12.51 -10.18 10.09
CA GLY A 41 -12.65 -10.39 8.66
C GLY A 41 -11.33 -10.84 8.01
N PRO A 42 -11.27 -10.91 6.68
CA PRO A 42 -10.06 -11.30 5.97
C PRO A 42 -8.95 -10.26 6.21
N VAL A 43 -7.84 -10.71 6.79
CA VAL A 43 -6.66 -9.88 7.05
C VAL A 43 -5.95 -9.58 5.73
N PRO A 44 -5.65 -8.31 5.40
CA PRO A 44 -4.92 -7.97 4.19
C PRO A 44 -3.45 -8.44 4.31
N THR A 45 -2.91 -8.95 3.21
CA THR A 45 -1.59 -9.62 3.22
C THR A 45 -0.51 -8.82 2.50
N ASN A 46 -0.88 -8.02 1.49
CA ASN A 46 0.05 -7.32 0.60
C ASN A 46 -0.14 -5.80 0.75
N LYS A 47 0.05 -5.30 1.97
CA LYS A 47 -0.02 -3.87 2.29
C LYS A 47 1.33 -3.36 2.74
N TRP A 48 1.56 -2.05 2.63
CA TRP A 48 2.80 -1.40 3.04
C TRP A 48 3.21 -1.72 4.49
N TRP A 49 2.23 -2.01 5.35
CA TRP A 49 2.42 -2.38 6.74
C TRP A 49 2.47 -3.90 7.00
N GLY A 50 2.43 -4.74 5.97
CA GLY A 50 2.30 -6.19 6.09
C GLY A 50 3.47 -6.88 6.82
N ASN A 51 4.61 -6.19 7.03
CA ASN A 51 5.68 -6.67 7.92
C ASN A 51 5.25 -6.78 9.39
N LEU A 52 4.21 -6.05 9.77
CA LEU A 52 3.70 -6.06 11.13
C LEU A 52 2.81 -7.27 11.41
N LEU A 53 2.44 -8.06 10.41
CA LEU A 53 1.56 -9.23 10.56
C LEU A 53 2.22 -10.39 11.32
N SER A 54 3.54 -10.55 11.17
CA SER A 54 4.27 -11.70 11.70
C SER A 54 5.67 -11.29 12.15
N LEU A 55 6.22 -12.04 13.10
CA LEU A 55 7.61 -11.87 13.50
C LEU A 55 8.55 -12.54 12.50
N ASN A 56 9.73 -11.95 12.29
CA ASN A 56 10.79 -12.56 11.51
C ASN A 56 11.41 -13.76 12.25
N ALA A 57 12.37 -14.45 11.62
CA ALA A 57 13.01 -15.64 12.18
C ALA A 57 13.71 -15.41 13.54
N ALA A 58 14.02 -14.16 13.88
CA ALA A 58 14.61 -13.78 15.17
C ALA A 58 13.56 -13.41 16.24
N GLY A 59 12.27 -13.54 15.95
CA GLY A 59 11.19 -13.14 16.86
C GLY A 59 11.00 -11.63 16.96
N ARG A 60 11.44 -10.88 15.95
CA ARG A 60 11.41 -9.41 15.89
C ARG A 60 10.52 -8.91 14.76
N LEU A 61 10.07 -7.66 14.84
CA LEU A 61 9.37 -6.99 13.76
C LEU A 61 10.38 -6.38 12.78
N ASP A 62 10.14 -6.52 11.48
CA ASP A 62 10.83 -5.73 10.47
C ASP A 62 10.12 -4.37 10.27
N PRO A 63 10.84 -3.34 9.79
CA PRO A 63 10.30 -2.00 9.65
C PRO A 63 9.14 -1.88 8.69
N VAL A 64 8.42 -0.77 8.82
CA VAL A 64 7.45 -0.28 7.83
C VAL A 64 7.82 1.14 7.39
N TYR A 65 7.45 1.49 6.16
CA TYR A 65 7.93 2.70 5.49
C TYR A 65 6.76 3.57 5.01
N PRO A 66 5.99 4.19 5.94
CA PRO A 66 4.87 5.06 5.56
C PRO A 66 5.31 6.24 4.68
N SER A 67 6.60 6.62 4.73
CA SER A 67 7.20 7.74 3.99
C SER A 67 6.53 9.09 4.29
N PRO A 68 7.30 10.16 4.56
CA PRO A 68 8.76 10.26 4.49
C PRO A 68 9.49 9.55 5.64
N TYR A 69 8.76 9.05 6.65
CA TYR A 69 9.35 8.37 7.80
C TYR A 69 9.48 6.85 7.60
N ALA A 70 10.56 6.29 8.14
CA ALA A 70 10.70 4.87 8.45
C ALA A 70 10.32 4.65 9.92
N ILE A 71 9.52 3.60 10.18
CA ILE A 71 9.11 3.25 11.53
C ILE A 71 9.74 1.92 11.93
N PHE A 72 10.45 1.95 13.06
CA PHE A 72 11.08 0.78 13.65
C PHE A 72 10.41 0.46 14.98
N ILE A 73 9.73 -0.67 15.07
CA ILE A 73 9.09 -1.13 16.30
C ILE A 73 9.95 -2.23 16.92
N ASP A 74 10.37 -2.04 18.16
CA ASP A 74 11.03 -3.08 18.95
C ASP A 74 10.02 -3.69 19.92
N ASN A 75 9.52 -4.87 19.57
CA ASN A 75 8.57 -5.63 20.39
C ASN A 75 9.18 -6.18 21.69
N VAL A 76 10.51 -6.18 21.83
CA VAL A 76 11.20 -6.67 23.03
C VAL A 76 11.60 -5.50 23.93
N ALA A 77 12.20 -4.45 23.34
CA ALA A 77 12.55 -3.23 24.07
C ALA A 77 11.34 -2.32 24.35
N ALA A 78 10.16 -2.65 23.80
CA ALA A 78 8.94 -1.88 23.92
C ALA A 78 9.10 -0.43 23.43
N THR A 79 9.69 -0.26 22.25
CA THR A 79 9.93 1.04 21.63
C THR A 79 9.30 1.17 20.24
N ILE A 80 8.96 2.41 19.88
CA ILE A 80 8.59 2.82 18.53
C ILE A 80 9.52 3.94 18.13
N ALA A 81 10.32 3.77 17.08
CA ALA A 81 11.17 4.82 16.55
C ALA A 81 10.62 5.39 15.25
N CYS A 82 10.64 6.72 15.14
CA CYS A 82 10.40 7.45 13.91
C CYS A 82 11.74 7.97 13.37
N SER A 83 12.04 7.64 12.11
CA SER A 83 13.31 7.99 11.49
C SER A 83 13.11 8.65 10.14
N TYR A 84 13.98 9.62 9.83
CA TYR A 84 14.13 10.19 8.50
C TYR A 84 15.50 9.79 7.95
N LEU A 85 15.50 8.83 7.03
CA LEU A 85 16.72 8.14 6.61
C LEU A 85 17.39 8.76 5.39
N TYR A 86 16.77 9.75 4.73
CA TYR A 86 17.26 10.24 3.45
C TYR A 86 18.71 10.75 3.51
N ASP A 87 19.08 11.39 4.62
CA ASP A 87 20.42 11.93 4.84
C ASP A 87 21.52 10.84 4.95
N SER A 88 21.13 9.57 5.13
CA SER A 88 22.05 8.43 5.24
C SER A 88 22.06 7.51 4.01
N MET A 89 21.50 7.94 2.88
CA MET A 89 21.46 7.14 1.65
C MET A 89 22.86 6.72 1.18
N HIS A 90 23.04 5.42 0.97
CA HIS A 90 24.21 4.87 0.29
C HIS A 90 23.89 4.58 -1.18
N GLN A 91 24.81 4.95 -2.07
CA GLN A 91 24.69 4.73 -3.51
C GLN A 91 25.71 3.68 -3.97
N GLY A 92 25.25 2.76 -4.82
CA GLY A 92 26.08 1.79 -5.52
C GLY A 92 26.89 2.40 -6.66
N PRO A 93 27.62 1.57 -7.43
CA PRO A 93 28.36 2.04 -8.60
C PRO A 93 27.43 2.59 -9.69
N ILE A 94 27.98 3.49 -10.51
CA ILE A 94 27.30 4.06 -11.68
C ILE A 94 27.36 3.06 -12.85
N ASN A 95 26.20 2.77 -13.42
CA ASN A 95 26.03 1.96 -14.63
C ASN A 95 26.55 2.69 -15.88
N VAL A 96 26.71 1.96 -16.98
CA VAL A 96 27.14 2.52 -18.28
C VAL A 96 26.23 3.62 -18.82
N ASN A 97 24.96 3.65 -18.40
CA ASN A 97 23.98 4.68 -18.78
C ASN A 97 23.98 5.92 -17.86
N GLY A 98 24.92 6.00 -16.91
CA GLY A 98 25.03 7.11 -15.97
C GLY A 98 24.11 7.03 -14.74
N ALA A 99 23.25 6.01 -14.65
CA ALA A 99 22.39 5.80 -13.49
C ALA A 99 23.12 5.04 -12.37
N ILE A 100 22.77 5.30 -11.11
CA ILE A 100 23.22 4.50 -9.97
C ILE A 100 22.61 3.09 -10.09
N SER A 101 23.40 2.05 -9.86
CA SER A 101 22.94 0.65 -9.98
C SER A 101 21.97 0.21 -8.89
N TYR A 102 22.16 0.70 -7.67
CA TYR A 102 21.25 0.54 -6.54
C TYR A 102 21.51 1.64 -5.50
N TYR A 103 20.55 1.91 -4.63
CA TYR A 103 20.76 2.69 -3.42
C TYR A 103 19.99 2.06 -2.28
N TYR A 104 20.42 2.30 -1.04
CA TYR A 104 19.73 1.81 0.13
C TYR A 104 19.90 2.77 1.30
N PHE A 105 19.03 2.62 2.30
CA PHE A 105 19.08 3.40 3.53
C PHE A 105 19.46 2.47 4.68
N PRO A 106 20.58 2.72 5.38
CA PRO A 106 20.97 1.91 6.50
C PRO A 106 19.95 2.14 7.63
N ARG A 107 19.58 1.05 8.31
CA ARG A 107 18.73 1.14 9.49
C ARG A 107 19.37 2.08 10.51
N SER A 108 18.64 3.11 10.93
CA SER A 108 19.00 3.97 12.03
C SER A 108 17.76 4.52 12.72
N SER A 109 17.66 4.36 14.04
CA SER A 109 16.54 4.83 14.85
C SER A 109 16.81 6.27 15.34
N ASN A 110 16.17 7.27 14.73
CA ASN A 110 16.48 8.69 15.01
C ASN A 110 15.78 9.19 16.27
N LEU A 111 14.44 9.21 16.31
CA LEU A 111 13.69 9.58 17.50
C LEU A 111 12.91 8.38 18.03
N ILE A 112 13.32 7.86 19.18
CA ILE A 112 12.82 6.62 19.78
C ILE A 112 11.91 6.95 20.95
N PHE A 113 10.69 6.42 20.94
CA PHE A 113 9.72 6.51 22.03
C PHE A 113 9.71 5.20 22.82
N SER A 114 9.91 5.25 24.13
CA SER A 114 9.87 4.09 25.03
C SER A 114 8.57 4.03 25.82
N CYS A 115 7.94 2.85 25.88
CA CYS A 115 6.72 2.65 26.66
C CYS A 115 6.99 2.65 28.18
N GLU A 116 8.22 2.38 28.63
CA GLU A 116 8.62 2.35 30.06
C GLU A 116 7.68 1.51 30.96
N ALA A 117 7.02 0.49 30.41
CA ALA A 117 6.10 -0.39 31.14
C ALA A 117 6.60 -1.84 31.13
N PRO A 118 6.35 -2.63 32.21
CA PRO A 118 6.73 -4.04 32.24
C PRO A 118 5.81 -4.89 31.36
N SER A 119 6.34 -6.02 30.86
CA SER A 119 5.57 -7.07 30.16
C SER A 119 4.75 -6.58 28.96
N VAL A 120 5.23 -5.55 28.27
CA VAL A 120 4.60 -4.98 27.09
C VAL A 120 4.55 -5.99 25.94
N GLN A 121 3.40 -6.06 25.28
CA GLN A 121 3.18 -6.84 24.06
C GLN A 121 2.84 -5.91 22.90
N PHE A 122 3.31 -6.28 21.72
CA PHE A 122 2.93 -5.63 20.47
C PHE A 122 1.63 -6.22 19.93
N ALA A 123 0.74 -5.36 19.43
CA ALA A 123 -0.44 -5.78 18.69
C ALA A 123 -0.78 -4.82 17.55
N VAL A 124 -1.23 -5.38 16.43
CA VAL A 124 -1.97 -4.64 15.38
C VAL A 124 -3.45 -4.66 15.77
N GLU A 125 -4.03 -3.49 15.99
CA GLU A 125 -5.36 -3.36 16.61
C GLU A 125 -6.47 -2.96 15.64
N ASP A 126 -6.12 -2.30 14.53
CA ASP A 126 -7.05 -1.84 13.49
C ASP A 126 -6.27 -1.47 12.21
N TRP A 127 -6.94 -1.41 11.07
CA TRP A 127 -6.34 -1.00 9.79
C TRP A 127 -7.37 -0.61 8.74
N ASP A 128 -6.90 0.11 7.72
CA ASP A 128 -7.64 0.36 6.51
C ASP A 128 -6.74 0.39 5.26
N ASP A 129 -7.21 0.98 4.15
CA ASP A 129 -6.46 1.05 2.89
C ASP A 129 -5.21 1.94 2.99
N LEU A 130 -5.16 2.89 3.93
CA LEU A 130 -4.10 3.88 4.11
C LEU A 130 -3.38 3.75 5.46
N THR A 131 -4.10 3.34 6.51
CA THR A 131 -3.64 3.39 7.89
C THR A 131 -3.53 2.02 8.55
N VAL A 132 -2.69 1.96 9.58
CA VAL A 132 -2.62 0.83 10.52
C VAL A 132 -2.48 1.36 11.93
N GLN A 133 -3.28 0.83 12.85
CA GLN A 133 -3.18 1.11 14.27
C GLN A 133 -2.40 -0.01 14.97
N VAL A 134 -1.39 0.40 15.74
CA VAL A 134 -0.57 -0.51 16.54
C VAL A 134 -0.56 -0.08 18.00
N SER A 135 -0.31 -1.04 18.88
CA SER A 135 -0.08 -0.77 20.29
C SER A 135 1.11 -1.55 20.85
N LEU A 136 1.70 -0.97 21.88
CA LEU A 136 2.61 -1.57 22.84
C LEU A 136 1.92 -1.44 24.19
N THR A 137 1.37 -2.53 24.72
CA THR A 137 0.54 -2.49 25.94
C THR A 137 0.89 -3.61 26.91
N SER A 138 0.76 -3.34 28.20
CA SER A 138 0.84 -4.35 29.27
C SER A 138 -0.54 -4.96 29.61
N GLY A 139 -1.59 -4.63 28.85
CA GLY A 139 -2.98 -5.07 29.08
C GLY A 139 -3.77 -4.21 30.06
N GLY A 140 -3.20 -3.08 30.53
CA GLY A 140 -3.82 -2.14 31.46
C GLY A 140 -3.87 -0.69 30.94
N SER A 141 -3.77 0.28 31.85
CA SER A 141 -3.71 1.71 31.51
C SER A 141 -2.40 2.13 30.86
N ALA A 142 -1.32 1.39 31.10
CA ALA A 142 0.03 1.67 30.60
C ALA A 142 0.25 1.16 29.17
N PHE A 143 0.32 2.07 28.19
CA PHE A 143 0.53 1.74 26.78
C PHE A 143 1.11 2.90 25.95
N LEU A 144 1.73 2.54 24.82
CA LEU A 144 1.86 3.39 23.65
C LEU A 144 0.95 2.87 22.53
N ARG A 145 0.26 3.76 21.82
CA ARG A 145 -0.56 3.43 20.66
C ARG A 145 -0.32 4.44 19.55
N SER A 146 -0.22 3.97 18.32
CA SER A 146 0.00 4.84 17.17
C SER A 146 -0.87 4.41 16.00
N VAL A 147 -1.49 5.39 15.34
CA VAL A 147 -2.07 5.24 14.01
C VAL A 147 -1.04 5.76 13.03
N MET A 148 -0.53 4.88 12.17
CA MET A 148 0.44 5.21 11.14
C MET A 148 -0.27 5.30 9.80
N ALA A 149 0.06 6.31 9.01
CA ALA A 149 -0.52 6.52 7.68
C ALA A 149 0.58 6.79 6.65
N LEU A 150 0.40 6.31 5.41
CA LEU A 150 1.28 6.72 4.32
C LEU A 150 1.19 8.24 4.13
N GLY A 151 2.34 8.90 3.95
CA GLY A 151 2.38 10.36 3.79
C GLY A 151 2.15 11.17 5.08
N GLN A 152 2.21 10.56 6.26
CA GLN A 152 2.00 11.28 7.51
C GLN A 152 3.04 12.41 7.71
N ALA A 153 2.58 13.62 8.06
CA ALA A 153 3.48 14.73 8.38
C ALA A 153 4.09 14.62 9.78
N PHE A 154 3.35 14.01 10.71
CA PHE A 154 3.76 13.77 12.09
C PHE A 154 3.67 12.28 12.39
N MET A 155 4.65 11.77 13.14
CA MET A 155 4.42 10.57 13.94
C MET A 155 3.54 10.95 15.12
N THR A 156 2.47 10.19 15.37
CA THR A 156 1.51 10.45 16.45
C THR A 156 1.42 9.24 17.37
N ILE A 157 1.73 9.43 18.66
CA ILE A 157 1.75 8.36 19.67
C ILE A 157 0.90 8.77 20.86
N GLN A 158 -0.21 8.06 21.06
CA GLN A 158 -0.98 8.11 22.29
C GLN A 158 -0.23 7.40 23.41
N HIS A 159 -0.04 8.11 24.51
CA HIS A 159 0.47 7.58 25.76
C HIS A 159 -0.72 7.39 26.71
N GLY A 160 -0.87 6.19 27.26
CA GLY A 160 -1.71 5.93 28.41
C GLY A 160 -0.83 5.59 29.60
N ASP A 161 -0.95 6.34 30.68
CA ASP A 161 -0.30 6.10 31.98
C ASP A 161 1.19 5.68 31.92
N VAL A 162 1.96 6.31 31.03
CA VAL A 162 3.41 6.09 30.87
C VAL A 162 4.11 7.43 30.73
N PRO A 163 5.36 7.59 31.21
CA PRO A 163 6.10 8.82 31.00
C PRO A 163 6.39 9.03 29.51
N ILE A 164 6.55 10.28 29.09
CA ILE A 164 7.16 10.60 27.79
C ILE A 164 8.65 10.31 27.92
N CYS A 165 9.15 9.30 27.21
CA CYS A 165 10.55 8.87 27.25
C CYS A 165 11.12 8.81 25.84
N LEU A 166 12.07 9.70 25.53
CA LEU A 166 12.66 9.89 24.21
C LEU A 166 14.15 9.59 24.21
N SER A 167 14.64 8.87 23.21
CA SER A 167 16.06 8.63 22.99
C SER A 167 16.41 8.59 21.49
N SER A 168 17.68 8.39 21.17
CA SER A 168 18.17 8.29 19.79
C SER A 168 19.37 7.36 19.73
N GLU A 169 19.51 6.56 18.67
CA GLU A 169 20.74 5.79 18.43
C GLU A 169 21.96 6.69 18.24
N SER A 170 21.77 7.89 17.69
CA SER A 170 22.84 8.89 17.56
C SER A 170 23.11 9.65 18.86
N GLY A 171 22.19 9.60 19.84
CA GLY A 171 22.19 10.45 21.02
C GLY A 171 21.50 11.80 20.81
N ILE A 172 20.97 12.36 21.90
CA ILE A 172 20.36 13.70 21.93
C ILE A 172 21.46 14.71 22.28
N ALA A 173 21.69 15.68 21.40
CA ALA A 173 22.71 16.72 21.61
C ALA A 173 22.16 17.92 22.39
N ALA A 174 20.93 18.35 22.08
CA ALA A 174 20.31 19.52 22.70
C ALA A 174 18.79 19.46 22.66
N VAL A 175 18.15 20.21 23.56
CA VAL A 175 16.70 20.45 23.58
C VAL A 175 16.49 21.96 23.64
N ASP A 176 15.76 22.52 22.67
CA ASP A 176 15.60 23.98 22.48
C ASP A 176 16.94 24.74 22.49
N GLY A 177 17.97 24.13 21.90
CA GLY A 177 19.34 24.67 21.85
C GLY A 177 20.12 24.56 23.16
N GLN A 178 19.51 24.11 24.26
CA GLN A 178 20.21 23.83 25.52
C GLN A 178 20.91 22.47 25.43
N PRO A 179 22.22 22.37 25.75
CA PRO A 179 22.94 21.10 25.76
C PRO A 179 22.25 20.06 26.63
N PHE A 180 22.06 18.85 26.09
CA PHE A 180 21.45 17.75 26.80
C PHE A 180 22.50 16.87 27.47
N GLY A 181 22.23 16.42 28.70
CA GLY A 181 23.16 15.60 29.48
C GLY A 181 22.80 15.54 30.97
N ASP A 182 23.73 15.06 31.78
CA ASP A 182 23.54 14.94 33.23
C ASP A 182 23.20 16.30 33.86
N GLY A 183 22.12 16.35 34.65
CA GLY A 183 21.63 17.58 35.27
C GLY A 183 20.74 18.45 34.36
N PHE A 184 20.45 18.02 33.12
CA PHE A 184 19.47 18.69 32.26
C PHE A 184 18.08 18.69 32.90
N VAL A 185 17.39 19.84 32.84
CA VAL A 185 16.02 20.02 33.30
C VAL A 185 15.27 20.92 32.32
N TYR A 186 14.08 20.47 31.89
CA TYR A 186 13.14 21.26 31.11
C TYR A 186 11.76 21.21 31.77
N HIS A 187 11.08 22.36 31.88
CA HIS A 187 9.76 22.47 32.50
C HIS A 187 8.69 22.74 31.43
N GLY A 188 7.80 21.78 31.22
CA GLY A 188 6.66 21.85 30.33
C GLY A 188 5.33 21.93 31.08
N GLN A 189 4.29 22.47 30.42
CA GLN A 189 2.93 22.40 30.97
C GLN A 189 2.37 20.98 30.86
N ALA A 190 1.37 20.69 31.69
CA ALA A 190 0.77 19.36 31.77
C ALA A 190 -0.10 19.01 30.56
N ASP A 191 -0.82 20.01 30.04
CA ASP A 191 -1.89 19.88 29.07
C ASP A 191 -1.44 20.15 27.64
N VAL A 192 -0.41 20.99 27.43
CA VAL A 192 0.15 21.26 26.11
C VAL A 192 1.58 21.73 26.20
N GLY A 193 2.43 21.33 25.26
CA GLY A 193 3.72 21.97 25.09
C GLY A 193 4.49 21.44 23.90
N LYS A 194 5.68 22.01 23.71
CA LYS A 194 6.57 21.67 22.59
C LYS A 194 8.02 21.98 22.93
N PHE A 195 8.93 21.25 22.30
CA PHE A 195 10.35 21.57 22.23
C PHE A 195 10.95 20.97 20.95
N VAL A 196 12.13 21.46 20.55
CA VAL A 196 12.92 20.91 19.46
C VAL A 196 14.08 20.09 20.01
N VAL A 197 14.10 18.81 19.68
CA VAL A 197 15.22 17.91 19.97
C VAL A 197 16.23 17.99 18.83
N THR A 198 17.49 18.27 19.15
CA THR A 198 18.61 18.19 18.20
C THR A 198 19.41 16.93 18.50
N LEU A 199 19.64 16.12 17.47
CA LEU A 199 20.38 14.87 17.54
C LEU A 199 21.86 15.09 17.21
N HIS A 200 22.76 14.19 17.62
CA HIS A 200 24.20 14.30 17.29
C HIS A 200 24.49 14.17 15.79
N ASN A 201 23.59 13.57 15.02
CA ASN A 201 23.69 13.52 13.56
C ASN A 201 23.29 14.85 12.87
N GLY A 202 22.92 15.88 13.65
CA GLY A 202 22.54 17.20 13.16
C GLY A 202 21.04 17.36 12.84
N GLN A 203 20.26 16.28 12.86
CA GLN A 203 18.82 16.35 12.64
C GLN A 203 18.11 17.06 13.80
N ARG A 204 17.08 17.84 13.46
CA ARG A 204 16.20 18.52 14.41
C ARG A 204 14.80 17.93 14.32
N TRP A 205 14.16 17.73 15.45
CA TRP A 205 12.83 17.15 15.56
C TRP A 205 11.95 18.02 16.46
N LEU A 206 10.84 18.51 15.92
CA LEU A 206 9.79 19.12 16.73
C LEU A 206 9.08 18.00 17.47
N VAL A 207 8.97 18.13 18.79
CA VAL A 207 8.14 17.28 19.64
C VAL A 207 7.08 18.15 20.28
N CYS A 208 5.81 17.76 20.12
CA CYS A 208 4.66 18.42 20.73
C CYS A 208 3.88 17.42 21.56
N TRP A 209 3.28 17.84 22.67
CA TRP A 209 2.35 17.01 23.43
C TRP A 209 1.06 17.76 23.74
N SER A 210 -0.01 17.00 23.89
CA SER A 210 -1.30 17.50 24.36
C SER A 210 -2.02 16.46 25.22
N SER A 211 -2.69 16.90 26.29
CA SER A 211 -3.48 16.04 27.17
C SER A 211 -4.87 16.64 27.42
N PRO A 212 -5.93 15.82 27.42
CA PRO A 212 -7.28 16.30 27.74
C PRO A 212 -7.47 16.62 29.23
N ALA A 213 -6.58 16.15 30.11
CA ALA A 213 -6.65 16.39 31.55
C ALA A 213 -5.59 17.42 31.97
N LYS A 214 -5.97 18.38 32.82
CA LYS A 214 -5.01 19.25 33.51
C LYS A 214 -4.26 18.41 34.56
N GLY A 215 -3.20 17.75 34.11
CA GLY A 215 -2.31 16.96 34.96
C GLY A 215 -1.33 17.82 35.75
N GLN A 216 -0.31 17.18 36.32
CA GLN A 216 0.85 17.88 36.89
C GLN A 216 1.77 18.38 35.78
N ALA A 217 2.41 19.53 36.01
CA ALA A 217 3.43 20.04 35.08
C ALA A 217 4.50 18.97 34.81
N LEU A 218 4.91 18.86 33.55
CA LEU A 218 5.90 17.87 33.14
C LEU A 218 7.29 18.45 33.37
N THR A 219 8.10 17.80 34.19
CA THR A 219 9.53 18.09 34.28
C THR A 219 10.28 16.99 33.55
N PHE A 220 11.04 17.37 32.52
CA PHE A 220 11.86 16.46 31.73
C PHE A 220 13.31 16.52 32.20
N THR A 221 13.92 15.36 32.35
CA THR A 221 15.32 15.21 32.79
C THR A 221 16.07 14.21 31.91
N CYS A 222 17.39 14.23 31.97
CA CYS A 222 18.21 13.14 31.42
C CYS A 222 18.18 11.93 32.38
N ASP A 223 17.61 10.82 31.94
CA ASP A 223 17.65 9.51 32.60
C ASP A 223 18.38 8.54 31.66
N LYS A 224 19.62 8.15 32.00
CA LYS A 224 20.45 7.22 31.20
C LYS A 224 20.52 7.61 29.71
N GLN A 225 20.76 8.89 29.43
CA GLN A 225 20.81 9.46 28.06
C GLN A 225 19.45 9.51 27.33
N ALA A 226 18.34 9.20 28.00
CA ALA A 226 16.99 9.44 27.49
C ALA A 226 16.40 10.71 28.12
N LEU A 227 15.67 11.50 27.32
CA LEU A 227 14.88 12.63 27.79
C LEU A 227 13.53 12.10 28.31
N LYS A 228 13.33 12.16 29.61
CA LYS A 228 12.19 11.49 30.28
C LYS A 228 11.39 12.45 31.14
N SER A 229 10.07 12.42 31.02
CA SER A 229 9.17 13.12 31.95
C SER A 229 9.13 12.41 33.29
N GLY A 230 9.25 13.17 34.38
CA GLY A 230 9.17 12.62 35.74
C GLY A 230 7.79 12.10 36.13
N ALA A 231 6.73 12.69 35.58
CA ALA A 231 5.35 12.23 35.76
C ALA A 231 4.91 11.32 34.61
N HIS A 232 3.98 10.40 34.90
CA HIS A 232 3.24 9.65 33.89
C HIS A 232 2.35 10.59 33.08
N PHE A 233 2.19 10.28 31.80
CA PHE A 233 1.47 11.09 30.84
C PHE A 233 0.30 10.30 30.24
N ASN A 234 -0.82 10.99 30.09
CA ASN A 234 -2.03 10.49 29.42
C ASN A 234 -2.41 11.50 28.36
N GLY A 235 -2.14 11.21 27.08
CA GLY A 235 -2.32 12.18 26.02
C GLY A 235 -1.67 11.75 24.72
N ILE A 236 -1.49 12.72 23.82
CA ILE A 236 -0.87 12.53 22.52
C ILE A 236 0.49 13.20 22.53
N VAL A 237 1.50 12.52 22.00
CA VAL A 237 2.80 13.08 21.65
C VAL A 237 2.97 12.97 20.14
N GLN A 238 3.33 14.07 19.50
CA GLN A 238 3.62 14.15 18.07
C GLN A 238 5.06 14.54 17.84
N ALA A 239 5.65 13.99 16.78
CA ALA A 239 6.96 14.41 16.33
C ALA A 239 7.06 14.52 14.82
N ALA A 240 7.84 15.51 14.36
CA ALA A 240 8.15 15.74 12.95
C ALA A 240 9.59 16.21 12.77
N ILE A 241 10.22 15.78 11.67
CA ILE A 241 11.55 16.25 11.27
C ILE A 241 11.48 17.73 10.86
N VAL A 242 12.48 18.52 11.27
CA VAL A 242 12.55 19.97 11.03
C VAL A 242 13.65 20.26 10.01
N ALA A 243 13.26 20.31 8.73
CA ALA A 243 14.18 20.55 7.61
C ALA A 243 14.69 22.01 7.53
N SER A 244 13.94 22.97 8.06
CA SER A 244 14.26 24.40 8.06
C SER A 244 13.51 25.14 9.16
N ASP A 245 13.86 26.40 9.42
CA ASP A 245 13.13 27.22 10.40
C ASP A 245 11.74 27.62 9.90
N ASP A 246 11.54 27.77 8.59
CA ASP A 246 10.22 27.96 7.98
C ASP A 246 9.35 26.71 8.18
N ALA A 247 9.93 25.51 7.97
CA ALA A 247 9.26 24.25 8.25
C ALA A 247 8.85 24.15 9.72
N LEU A 248 9.71 24.57 10.64
CA LEU A 248 9.41 24.58 12.08
C LEU A 248 8.16 25.41 12.37
N GLN A 249 8.10 26.66 11.90
CA GLN A 249 6.96 27.56 12.15
C GLN A 249 5.64 26.95 11.66
N ILE A 250 5.67 26.30 10.49
CA ILE A 250 4.50 25.63 9.93
C ILE A 250 4.12 24.41 10.79
N LEU A 251 5.07 23.53 11.11
CA LEU A 251 4.80 22.33 11.90
C LEU A 251 4.23 22.69 13.29
N GLU A 252 4.72 23.75 13.91
CA GLU A 252 4.20 24.25 15.19
C GLU A 252 2.74 24.73 15.12
N GLN A 253 2.30 25.22 13.96
CA GLN A 253 0.92 25.65 13.74
C GLN A 253 -0.05 24.46 13.59
N TYR A 254 0.42 23.34 13.04
CA TYR A 254 -0.41 22.19 12.66
C TYR A 254 -0.23 20.95 13.54
N ALA A 255 0.63 21.01 14.55
CA ALA A 255 0.61 20.03 15.62
C ALA A 255 -0.80 20.02 16.28
N VAL A 256 -1.25 18.84 16.69
CA VAL A 256 -2.57 18.52 17.30
C VAL A 256 -3.72 18.20 16.31
N VAL A 257 -3.42 17.39 15.30
CA VAL A 257 -4.45 16.69 14.49
C VAL A 257 -4.29 15.17 14.64
N THR A 258 -5.35 14.43 14.99
CA THR A 258 -5.38 12.95 14.96
C THR A 258 -6.24 12.44 13.80
N CYS A 259 -5.75 11.45 13.06
CA CYS A 259 -6.44 10.77 11.96
C CYS A 259 -7.22 9.56 12.49
N ASP A 260 -8.52 9.46 12.22
CA ASP A 260 -9.29 8.23 12.41
C ASP A 260 -9.85 7.74 11.05
N THR A 261 -9.49 6.50 10.71
CA THR A 261 -10.05 5.53 9.75
C THR A 261 -10.72 5.97 8.43
N VAL A 262 -10.22 5.45 7.29
CA VAL A 262 -10.74 5.66 5.94
C VAL A 262 -11.21 4.35 5.31
N HIS A 263 -12.43 4.28 4.77
CA HIS A 263 -12.88 3.15 3.93
C HIS A 263 -13.36 3.63 2.56
N GLY A 264 -12.74 3.13 1.48
CA GLY A 264 -13.21 3.34 0.09
C GLY A 264 -12.47 4.42 -0.69
N PHE A 265 -12.45 4.32 -2.02
CA PHE A 265 -11.76 5.25 -2.94
C PHE A 265 -12.49 6.61 -3.03
N GLN A 266 -12.30 7.39 -1.97
CA GLN A 266 -12.33 8.84 -1.79
C GLN A 266 -11.68 9.02 -0.42
N TYR A 267 -10.54 9.72 -0.31
CA TYR A 267 -9.84 9.83 0.96
C TYR A 267 -10.60 10.78 1.90
N HIS A 268 -11.61 10.31 2.62
CA HIS A 268 -12.28 11.11 3.65
C HIS A 268 -11.45 11.09 4.93
N TRP A 269 -10.82 12.22 5.27
CA TRP A 269 -10.11 12.37 6.53
C TRP A 269 -11.07 12.86 7.62
N GLU A 270 -11.49 11.97 8.53
CA GLU A 270 -12.11 12.40 9.78
C GLU A 270 -11.02 12.72 10.82
N THR A 271 -10.75 14.01 10.98
CA THR A 271 -9.81 14.46 12.01
C THR A 271 -10.53 14.53 13.36
N ARG A 272 -10.11 13.73 14.34
CA ARG A 272 -10.52 13.96 15.73
C ARG A 272 -9.54 14.91 16.42
N ARG A 273 -10.06 15.70 17.35
CA ARG A 273 -9.25 16.43 18.32
C ARG A 273 -9.31 15.64 19.63
N ALA A 274 -8.17 15.38 20.26
CA ALA A 274 -8.14 14.80 21.59
C ALA A 274 -8.56 15.85 22.64
N ALA A 275 -9.87 16.11 22.81
CA ALA A 275 -10.41 16.71 24.04
C ALA A 275 -11.95 16.52 24.15
N VAL A 276 -12.37 15.91 25.27
CA VAL A 276 -13.72 15.95 25.87
C VAL A 276 -14.80 15.11 25.16
N GLN A 277 -15.14 13.96 25.76
CA GLN A 277 -16.48 13.38 25.62
C GLN A 277 -17.52 14.46 25.93
N SER A 278 -18.38 14.75 24.95
CA SER A 278 -19.49 15.72 24.95
C SER A 278 -19.25 16.96 24.08
N GLN A 279 -19.34 16.79 22.77
CA GLN A 279 -20.11 17.72 21.92
C GLN A 279 -20.34 17.10 20.54
N GLN A 280 -21.55 17.28 20.01
CA GLN A 280 -21.92 16.89 18.65
C GLN A 280 -21.02 17.57 17.61
N PRO A 281 -20.80 16.94 16.44
CA PRO A 281 -19.94 17.44 15.37
C PRO A 281 -20.54 18.72 14.76
N THR A 282 -20.17 19.88 15.29
CA THR A 282 -20.69 21.18 14.85
C THR A 282 -19.61 22.27 14.71
N GLN A 283 -18.34 21.95 14.92
CA GLN A 283 -17.22 22.86 14.64
C GLN A 283 -16.29 22.28 13.58
N ALA A 284 -16.01 23.09 12.57
CA ALA A 284 -15.03 22.84 11.50
C ALA A 284 -13.70 22.33 12.10
N SER A 285 -13.30 21.12 11.71
CA SER A 285 -11.98 20.56 11.98
C SER A 285 -10.82 21.45 11.50
N PRO A 286 -9.68 21.49 12.20
CA PRO A 286 -8.51 22.23 11.73
C PRO A 286 -7.91 21.58 10.47
N PRO A 287 -7.18 22.33 9.63
CA PRO A 287 -6.54 21.76 8.45
C PRO A 287 -5.43 20.78 8.84
N VAL A 288 -5.15 19.81 7.96
CA VAL A 288 -4.15 18.75 8.18
C VAL A 288 -3.01 18.88 7.19
N LEU A 289 -1.77 18.65 7.65
CA LEU A 289 -0.63 18.46 6.77
C LEU A 289 -0.51 16.99 6.34
N HIS A 290 -0.46 16.76 5.03
CA HIS A 290 -0.24 15.42 4.47
C HIS A 290 0.70 15.49 3.29
N PHE A 291 1.68 14.58 3.25
CA PHE A 291 2.66 14.48 2.18
C PHE A 291 2.12 13.63 1.04
N VAL A 292 2.24 14.16 -0.18
CA VAL A 292 1.84 13.45 -1.41
C VAL A 292 3.07 12.98 -2.19
N LEU A 293 2.94 11.86 -2.91
CA LEU A 293 3.96 11.34 -3.82
C LEU A 293 4.01 12.16 -5.11
N GLU A 294 5.09 12.00 -5.88
CA GLU A 294 5.28 12.74 -7.13
C GLU A 294 4.14 12.48 -8.14
N HIS A 295 3.71 11.23 -8.28
CA HIS A 295 2.65 10.89 -9.23
C HIS A 295 1.29 11.51 -8.85
N HIS A 296 1.00 11.66 -7.54
CA HIS A 296 -0.20 12.34 -7.04
C HIS A 296 -0.32 13.76 -7.57
N LYS A 297 0.80 14.51 -7.63
CA LYS A 297 0.80 15.93 -8.07
C LYS A 297 0.18 16.15 -9.45
N SER A 298 0.23 15.13 -10.32
CA SER A 298 -0.29 15.20 -11.69
C SER A 298 -1.77 14.86 -11.84
N ILE A 299 -2.37 14.16 -10.86
CA ILE A 299 -3.73 13.62 -10.92
C ILE A 299 -4.64 14.12 -9.80
N LEU A 300 -4.11 14.91 -8.87
CA LEU A 300 -4.91 15.57 -7.86
C LEU A 300 -5.83 16.61 -8.49
N THR A 301 -7.14 16.43 -8.36
CA THR A 301 -8.13 17.41 -8.82
C THR A 301 -8.35 18.46 -7.73
N PHE A 302 -7.94 19.69 -8.01
CA PHE A 302 -7.93 20.77 -7.04
C PHE A 302 -9.36 21.21 -6.65
N HIS A 303 -9.76 20.87 -5.44
CA HIS A 303 -10.72 21.67 -4.67
C HIS A 303 -10.00 22.12 -3.38
N SER A 304 -9.68 23.43 -3.32
CA SER A 304 -9.15 24.22 -2.18
C SER A 304 -7.83 23.84 -1.47
N GLN A 305 -6.98 22.95 -2.00
CA GLN A 305 -5.72 22.61 -1.33
C GLN A 305 -4.63 23.68 -1.48
N VAL A 306 -3.97 24.00 -0.35
CA VAL A 306 -2.81 24.88 -0.30
C VAL A 306 -1.54 24.03 -0.25
N VAL A 307 -0.74 24.08 -1.31
CA VAL A 307 0.61 23.50 -1.32
C VAL A 307 1.45 24.20 -0.27
N VAL A 308 2.28 23.44 0.46
CA VAL A 308 3.21 23.97 1.46
C VAL A 308 4.65 23.67 1.03
N PRO A 309 5.23 24.43 0.08
CA PRO A 309 6.53 24.10 -0.52
C PRO A 309 7.68 24.02 0.49
N ALA A 310 7.60 24.84 1.55
CA ALA A 310 8.57 24.84 2.65
C ALA A 310 8.63 23.51 3.43
N LEU A 311 7.61 22.66 3.28
CA LEU A 311 7.57 21.29 3.77
C LEU A 311 7.72 20.32 2.60
N THR A 312 8.95 20.18 2.11
CA THR A 312 9.32 19.14 1.15
C THR A 312 10.38 18.24 1.77
N LEU A 313 10.07 16.94 1.84
CA LEU A 313 10.96 15.87 2.29
C LEU A 313 11.15 14.87 1.16
N HIS A 314 12.03 13.90 1.33
CA HIS A 314 12.15 12.79 0.37
C HIS A 314 11.53 11.52 0.95
N SER A 315 10.80 10.80 0.11
CA SER A 315 10.49 9.40 0.39
C SER A 315 11.75 8.55 0.29
N HIS A 316 11.67 7.32 0.77
CA HIS A 316 12.75 6.34 0.64
C HIS A 316 13.06 6.08 -0.84
N THR A 317 12.06 5.66 -1.63
CA THR A 317 12.31 5.16 -2.99
C THR A 317 11.43 5.78 -4.09
N ARG A 318 10.69 6.86 -3.78
CA ARG A 318 9.65 7.44 -4.65
C ARG A 318 9.81 8.94 -4.88
N GLY A 319 11.03 9.45 -4.68
CA GLY A 319 11.37 10.86 -4.92
C GLY A 319 10.83 11.83 -3.85
N PRO A 320 10.81 13.13 -4.17
CA PRO A 320 10.39 14.18 -3.23
C PRO A 320 8.89 14.10 -2.94
N MET A 321 8.53 14.33 -1.68
CA MET A 321 7.17 14.48 -1.19
C MET A 321 6.98 15.89 -0.68
N THR A 322 5.96 16.58 -1.17
CA THR A 322 5.61 17.93 -0.70
C THR A 322 4.34 17.85 0.13
N ALA A 323 4.30 18.56 1.26
CA ALA A 323 3.12 18.61 2.10
C ALA A 323 2.05 19.52 1.51
N TYR A 324 0.80 19.14 1.72
CA TYR A 324 -0.39 19.88 1.33
C TYR A 324 -1.29 20.03 2.54
N LEU A 325 -2.07 21.11 2.55
CA LEU A 325 -3.12 21.33 3.53
C LEU A 325 -4.45 20.74 3.03
N ILE A 326 -5.02 19.88 3.86
CA ILE A 326 -6.37 19.33 3.72
C ILE A 326 -7.27 20.15 4.64
N ASP A 327 -8.25 20.87 4.09
CA ASP A 327 -9.17 21.70 4.88
C ASP A 327 -10.63 21.23 4.75
N ASN A 328 -11.51 21.69 5.64
CA ASN A 328 -12.93 21.32 5.53
C ASN A 328 -13.64 21.99 4.35
N ALA A 329 -13.07 23.08 3.81
CA ALA A 329 -13.64 23.70 2.63
C ALA A 329 -13.51 22.76 1.41
N SER A 330 -12.49 21.89 1.39
CA SER A 330 -12.31 20.78 0.47
C SER A 330 -13.04 19.50 0.88
N GLY A 331 -13.92 19.56 1.90
CA GLY A 331 -14.60 18.39 2.46
C GLY A 331 -13.68 17.42 3.21
N SER A 332 -12.43 17.80 3.47
CA SER A 332 -11.39 16.90 3.97
C SER A 332 -11.17 15.69 3.06
N VAL A 333 -11.25 15.88 1.74
CA VAL A 333 -11.08 14.82 0.74
C VAL A 333 -9.89 15.05 -0.17
N TRP A 334 -9.16 13.97 -0.47
CA TRP A 334 -8.33 13.92 -1.67
C TRP A 334 -9.10 13.28 -2.82
N ASP A 335 -9.30 14.05 -3.89
CA ASP A 335 -9.84 13.56 -5.15
C ASP A 335 -8.70 13.41 -6.17
N PHE A 336 -8.61 12.22 -6.74
CA PHE A 336 -7.66 11.85 -7.77
C PHE A 336 -8.43 11.54 -9.04
N ALA A 337 -8.09 12.21 -10.15
CA ALA A 337 -8.66 11.92 -11.45
C ALA A 337 -7.59 11.97 -12.54
N PHE A 338 -7.68 11.00 -13.44
CA PHE A 338 -6.94 11.06 -14.69
C PHE A 338 -7.66 12.00 -15.66
N SER A 339 -6.90 12.69 -16.51
CA SER A 339 -7.52 13.47 -17.58
C SER A 339 -8.29 12.54 -18.52
N GLU A 340 -9.39 13.01 -19.10
CA GLU A 340 -10.18 12.27 -20.09
C GLU A 340 -9.29 11.70 -21.22
N GLN A 341 -8.27 12.45 -21.66
CA GLN A 341 -7.32 12.01 -22.67
C GLN A 341 -6.50 10.77 -22.24
N VAL A 342 -6.11 10.69 -20.97
CA VAL A 342 -5.40 9.54 -20.41
C VAL A 342 -6.34 8.34 -20.33
N GLU A 343 -7.57 8.53 -19.84
CA GLU A 343 -8.57 7.47 -19.76
C GLU A 343 -8.89 6.89 -21.16
N GLN A 344 -9.14 7.75 -22.15
CA GLN A 344 -9.36 7.35 -23.54
C GLN A 344 -8.15 6.61 -24.14
N ASN A 345 -6.92 7.00 -23.78
CA ASN A 345 -5.71 6.31 -24.24
C ASN A 345 -5.58 4.92 -23.62
N VAL A 346 -5.88 4.79 -22.32
CA VAL A 346 -5.89 3.48 -21.64
C VAL A 346 -6.98 2.60 -22.26
N GLU A 347 -8.20 3.10 -22.43
CA GLU A 347 -9.30 2.36 -23.06
C GLU A 347 -8.95 1.90 -24.48
N ARG A 348 -8.35 2.77 -25.29
CA ARG A 348 -7.91 2.45 -26.65
C ARG A 348 -6.84 1.35 -26.69
N CYS A 349 -5.96 1.30 -25.69
CA CYS A 349 -4.84 0.36 -25.64
C CYS A 349 -5.18 -0.94 -24.88
N ALA A 350 -6.16 -0.92 -23.97
CA ALA A 350 -6.62 -2.06 -23.19
C ALA A 350 -7.66 -2.91 -23.95
N GLN A 351 -7.36 -3.25 -25.21
CA GLN A 351 -8.21 -4.04 -26.09
C GLN A 351 -7.52 -5.34 -26.50
N PHE A 352 -8.28 -6.40 -26.81
CA PHE A 352 -7.74 -7.70 -27.26
C PHE A 352 -6.79 -7.60 -28.46
N HIS A 353 -6.99 -6.59 -29.32
CA HIS A 353 -6.17 -6.34 -30.49
C HIS A 353 -5.43 -5.02 -30.35
N ALA A 354 -4.25 -4.95 -30.97
CA ALA A 354 -3.50 -3.71 -31.08
C ALA A 354 -4.36 -2.60 -31.72
N PRO A 355 -4.20 -1.34 -31.32
CA PRO A 355 -5.03 -0.22 -31.80
C PRO A 355 -4.81 0.13 -33.28
N ARG A 356 -3.88 -0.57 -33.96
CA ARG A 356 -3.57 -0.42 -35.38
C ARG A 356 -3.33 -1.79 -35.99
N ASP A 357 -4.01 -2.03 -37.10
CA ASP A 357 -3.83 -3.24 -37.89
C ASP A 357 -2.49 -3.23 -38.64
N PRO A 358 -1.81 -4.39 -38.77
CA PRO A 358 -0.67 -4.51 -39.66
C PRO A 358 -1.10 -4.38 -41.12
N SER A 359 -0.22 -3.84 -41.98
CA SER A 359 -0.48 -3.84 -43.42
C SER A 359 -0.27 -5.24 -44.00
N VAL A 360 -0.93 -5.55 -45.11
CA VAL A 360 -0.72 -6.82 -45.85
C VAL A 360 0.76 -6.99 -46.24
N GLN A 361 1.42 -5.89 -46.62
CA GLN A 361 2.85 -5.88 -46.92
C GLN A 361 3.69 -6.29 -45.71
N ASP A 362 3.45 -5.69 -44.54
CA ASP A 362 4.17 -6.03 -43.32
C ASP A 362 3.97 -7.51 -42.93
N ILE A 363 2.74 -8.03 -43.09
CA ILE A 363 2.42 -9.43 -42.80
C ILE A 363 3.25 -10.37 -43.68
N VAL A 364 3.37 -10.08 -44.97
CA VAL A 364 4.13 -10.90 -45.92
C VAL A 364 5.64 -10.76 -45.69
N GLU A 365 6.14 -9.53 -45.59
CA GLU A 365 7.58 -9.25 -45.44
C GLU A 365 8.15 -9.86 -44.15
N ASN A 366 7.38 -9.83 -43.07
CA ASN A 366 7.77 -10.42 -41.78
C ASN A 366 7.29 -11.86 -41.61
N ARG A 367 6.73 -12.48 -42.65
CA ARG A 367 6.30 -13.90 -42.68
C ARG A 367 5.41 -14.29 -41.48
N LEU A 368 4.51 -13.39 -41.07
CA LEU A 368 3.74 -13.58 -39.84
C LEU A 368 2.85 -14.81 -39.90
N VAL A 369 2.27 -15.11 -41.08
CA VAL A 369 1.44 -16.30 -41.27
C VAL A 369 2.25 -17.58 -41.11
N ASP A 370 3.47 -17.64 -41.67
CA ASP A 370 4.36 -18.80 -41.56
C ASP A 370 4.74 -19.04 -40.08
N HIS A 371 5.18 -17.99 -39.38
CA HIS A 371 5.57 -18.10 -37.97
C HIS A 371 4.42 -18.52 -37.06
N LEU A 372 3.23 -17.95 -37.29
CA LEU A 372 2.02 -18.35 -36.59
C LEU A 372 1.67 -19.82 -36.86
N GLN A 373 1.81 -20.26 -38.11
CA GLN A 373 1.56 -21.63 -38.51
C GLN A 373 2.56 -22.61 -37.87
N ASP A 374 3.84 -22.26 -37.79
CA ASP A 374 4.86 -23.08 -37.12
C ASP A 374 4.59 -23.20 -35.61
N GLU A 375 4.30 -22.09 -34.93
CA GLU A 375 4.00 -22.05 -33.49
C GLU A 375 2.68 -22.76 -33.14
N ILE A 376 1.67 -22.70 -34.00
CA ILE A 376 0.40 -23.41 -33.79
C ILE A 376 0.51 -24.87 -34.22
N ASN A 377 1.20 -25.23 -35.30
CA ASN A 377 1.28 -26.63 -35.75
C ASN A 377 2.17 -27.49 -34.83
N THR A 378 3.03 -26.87 -34.05
CA THR A 378 3.64 -27.50 -32.87
C THR A 378 2.63 -27.71 -31.72
N ALA A 379 1.31 -27.47 -31.92
CA ALA A 379 0.23 -27.68 -30.93
C ALA A 379 0.21 -29.08 -30.32
N ALA A 380 0.66 -30.11 -31.03
CA ALA A 380 0.78 -31.45 -30.49
C ALA A 380 1.79 -31.52 -29.33
N THR A 381 2.82 -30.66 -29.33
CA THR A 381 3.82 -30.55 -28.26
C THR A 381 3.47 -29.50 -27.21
N TRP A 382 2.42 -28.70 -27.40
CA TRP A 382 1.96 -27.77 -26.38
C TRP A 382 1.37 -28.53 -25.19
N THR A 383 2.17 -28.58 -24.13
CA THR A 383 1.82 -29.07 -22.80
C THR A 383 1.95 -27.93 -21.81
N LEU A 384 1.12 -27.96 -20.77
CA LEU A 384 1.20 -26.96 -19.72
C LEU A 384 2.36 -27.30 -18.77
N PRO A 385 3.28 -26.36 -18.54
CA PRO A 385 4.38 -26.58 -17.59
C PRO A 385 3.84 -26.74 -16.15
N PRO A 386 4.62 -27.28 -15.22
CA PRO A 386 4.22 -27.32 -13.81
C PRO A 386 4.19 -25.91 -13.18
N GLY A 387 3.31 -25.72 -12.21
CA GLY A 387 3.18 -24.49 -11.43
C GLY A 387 2.32 -23.40 -12.09
N TYR A 388 1.49 -22.73 -11.29
CA TYR A 388 0.53 -21.73 -11.76
C TYR A 388 1.18 -20.62 -12.59
N TYR A 389 2.34 -20.10 -12.16
CA TYR A 389 3.05 -19.03 -12.86
C TYR A 389 3.39 -19.39 -14.32
N PHE A 390 4.07 -20.53 -14.53
CA PHE A 390 4.50 -20.93 -15.87
C PHE A 390 3.32 -21.36 -16.75
N LYS A 391 2.28 -21.96 -16.15
CA LYS A 391 1.04 -22.26 -16.87
C LYS A 391 0.35 -21.02 -17.37
N GLY A 392 0.23 -19.98 -16.54
CA GLY A 392 -0.34 -18.70 -16.93
C GLY A 392 0.39 -18.08 -18.12
N LYS A 393 1.74 -18.10 -18.10
CA LYS A 393 2.56 -17.67 -19.24
C LYS A 393 2.27 -18.46 -20.51
N ALA A 394 2.20 -19.79 -20.40
CA ALA A 394 1.92 -20.66 -21.54
C ALA A 394 0.51 -20.41 -22.11
N LEU A 395 -0.51 -20.35 -21.25
CA LEU A 395 -1.90 -20.11 -21.65
C LEU A 395 -2.08 -18.73 -22.29
N GLN A 396 -1.44 -17.69 -21.73
CA GLN A 396 -1.49 -16.35 -22.31
C GLN A 396 -0.77 -16.28 -23.66
N LYS A 397 0.41 -16.92 -23.79
CA LYS A 397 1.11 -17.01 -25.08
C LYS A 397 0.20 -17.67 -26.12
N TYR A 398 -0.39 -18.82 -25.79
CA TYR A 398 -1.24 -19.56 -26.72
C TYR A 398 -2.55 -18.81 -27.05
N GLY A 399 -3.15 -18.14 -26.07
CA GLY A 399 -4.30 -17.25 -26.27
C GLY A 399 -3.98 -16.10 -27.22
N SER A 400 -2.80 -15.49 -27.08
CA SER A 400 -2.34 -14.43 -27.98
C SER A 400 -2.16 -14.93 -29.42
N LEU A 401 -1.68 -16.17 -29.61
CA LEU A 401 -1.63 -16.81 -30.93
C LEU A 401 -3.03 -17.01 -31.52
N CYS A 402 -4.02 -17.39 -30.70
CA CYS A 402 -5.40 -17.55 -31.16
C CYS A 402 -6.01 -16.21 -31.61
N LEU A 403 -5.77 -15.13 -30.85
CA LEU A 403 -6.19 -13.78 -31.23
C LEU A 403 -5.53 -13.32 -32.54
N LEU A 404 -4.23 -13.57 -32.69
CA LEU A 404 -3.52 -13.24 -33.93
C LEU A 404 -4.05 -14.06 -35.11
N ALA A 405 -4.32 -15.35 -34.93
CA ALA A 405 -4.90 -16.21 -35.97
C ALA A 405 -6.28 -15.73 -36.40
N ALA A 406 -7.16 -15.40 -35.45
CA ALA A 406 -8.47 -14.84 -35.76
C ALA A 406 -8.36 -13.49 -36.50
N LYS A 407 -7.42 -12.63 -36.08
CA LYS A 407 -7.18 -11.35 -36.73
C LYS A 407 -6.67 -11.52 -38.16
N LEU A 408 -5.66 -12.36 -38.40
CA LEU A 408 -5.13 -12.62 -39.74
C LEU A 408 -6.15 -13.30 -40.65
N ALA A 409 -7.02 -14.16 -40.10
CA ALA A 409 -8.13 -14.76 -40.85
C ALA A 409 -9.19 -13.74 -41.32
N SER A 410 -9.24 -12.54 -40.74
CA SER A 410 -10.12 -11.45 -41.19
C SER A 410 -9.63 -10.74 -42.46
N PHE A 411 -8.35 -10.89 -42.81
CA PHE A 411 -7.79 -10.37 -44.06
C PHE A 411 -8.09 -11.33 -45.21
N LYS A 412 -8.66 -10.80 -46.30
CA LYS A 412 -9.09 -11.60 -47.45
C LYS A 412 -7.95 -12.40 -48.08
N GLU A 413 -6.74 -11.85 -48.05
CA GLU A 413 -5.51 -12.43 -48.61
C GLU A 413 -5.08 -13.71 -47.88
N PHE A 414 -5.37 -13.80 -46.57
CA PHE A 414 -4.90 -14.89 -45.71
C PHE A 414 -6.03 -15.79 -45.20
N GLN A 415 -7.30 -15.39 -45.39
CA GLN A 415 -8.47 -16.07 -44.86
C GLN A 415 -8.47 -17.58 -45.12
N THR A 416 -8.23 -18.02 -46.36
CA THR A 416 -8.27 -19.44 -46.72
C THR A 416 -7.17 -20.26 -46.03
N GLN A 417 -6.00 -19.67 -45.81
CA GLN A 417 -4.87 -20.32 -45.15
C GLN A 417 -5.04 -20.33 -43.62
N VAL A 418 -5.51 -19.22 -43.05
CA VAL A 418 -5.47 -18.99 -41.60
C VAL A 418 -6.76 -19.39 -40.89
N ALA A 419 -7.94 -19.33 -41.53
CA ALA A 419 -9.19 -19.68 -40.87
C ALA A 419 -9.22 -21.13 -40.30
N PRO A 420 -8.72 -22.16 -41.00
CA PRO A 420 -8.62 -23.51 -40.43
C PRO A 420 -7.64 -23.58 -39.25
N LEU A 421 -6.53 -22.82 -39.33
CA LEU A 421 -5.52 -22.72 -38.28
C LEU A 421 -6.10 -22.08 -37.01
N ALA A 422 -6.87 -20.99 -37.17
CA ALA A 422 -7.53 -20.29 -36.07
C ALA A 422 -8.53 -21.20 -35.35
N ALA A 423 -9.35 -21.98 -36.09
CA ALA A 423 -10.27 -22.94 -35.51
C ALA A 423 -9.54 -24.05 -34.73
N THR A 424 -8.45 -24.57 -35.30
CA THR A 424 -7.60 -25.59 -34.65
C THR A 424 -6.98 -25.07 -33.35
N ALA A 425 -6.41 -23.87 -33.39
CA ALA A 425 -5.81 -23.23 -32.22
C ALA A 425 -6.86 -22.97 -31.13
N LEU A 426 -8.02 -22.41 -31.48
CA LEU A 426 -9.08 -22.17 -30.51
C LEU A 426 -9.56 -23.47 -29.85
N SER A 427 -9.73 -24.56 -30.62
CA SER A 427 -10.08 -25.87 -30.06
C SER A 427 -9.02 -26.38 -29.07
N LYS A 428 -7.73 -26.18 -29.37
CA LYS A 428 -6.64 -26.58 -28.48
C LYS A 428 -6.60 -25.70 -27.22
N LEU A 429 -6.80 -24.39 -27.32
CA LEU A 429 -6.85 -23.50 -26.17
C LEU A 429 -7.96 -23.88 -25.19
N LYS A 430 -9.16 -24.20 -25.71
CA LYS A 430 -10.27 -24.72 -24.90
C LYS A 430 -9.88 -26.01 -24.18
N GLN A 431 -9.24 -26.96 -24.88
CA GLN A 431 -8.73 -28.18 -24.25
C GLN A 431 -7.72 -27.88 -23.13
N LEU A 432 -6.82 -26.92 -23.33
CA LEU A 432 -5.84 -26.51 -22.33
C LEU A 432 -6.54 -25.88 -21.10
N LEU A 433 -7.56 -25.04 -21.29
CA LEU A 433 -8.34 -24.46 -20.19
C LEU A 433 -9.24 -25.47 -19.47
N ASP A 434 -9.80 -26.46 -20.16
CA ASP A 434 -10.60 -27.51 -19.52
C ASP A 434 -9.74 -28.38 -18.58
N THR A 435 -8.44 -28.45 -18.86
CA THR A 435 -7.44 -29.19 -18.07
C THR A 435 -6.70 -28.33 -17.04
N ALA A 436 -6.66 -27.01 -17.24
CA ALA A 436 -6.09 -26.05 -16.32
C ALA A 436 -7.16 -25.09 -15.83
N ASN A 437 -7.56 -25.25 -14.58
CA ASN A 437 -8.50 -24.38 -13.87
C ASN A 437 -7.94 -22.95 -13.69
N GLU A 438 -7.74 -22.15 -14.74
CA GLU A 438 -6.73 -21.08 -14.65
C GLU A 438 -6.98 -19.82 -15.52
N PHE A 439 -6.62 -18.67 -14.90
CA PHE A 439 -6.39 -17.27 -15.32
C PHE A 439 -7.46 -16.44 -16.08
N PRO A 440 -7.85 -15.25 -15.54
CA PRO A 440 -8.85 -14.36 -16.16
C PRO A 440 -8.56 -13.95 -17.61
N LEU A 441 -7.30 -13.61 -17.92
CA LEU A 441 -6.93 -13.13 -19.25
C LEU A 441 -7.15 -14.19 -20.34
N SER A 442 -6.68 -15.42 -20.13
CA SER A 442 -6.86 -16.51 -21.10
C SER A 442 -8.32 -16.90 -21.26
N ALA A 443 -9.10 -16.89 -20.18
CA ALA A 443 -10.55 -17.10 -20.24
C ALA A 443 -11.25 -15.98 -21.04
N ALA A 444 -10.86 -14.71 -20.83
CA ALA A 444 -11.39 -13.57 -21.57
C ALA A 444 -11.10 -13.68 -23.08
N MET A 445 -9.91 -14.12 -23.46
CA MET A 445 -9.54 -14.35 -24.87
C MET A 445 -10.42 -15.41 -25.53
N VAL A 446 -10.70 -16.52 -24.83
CA VAL A 446 -11.59 -17.56 -25.37
C VAL A 446 -13.02 -17.06 -25.45
N TYR A 447 -13.52 -16.37 -24.43
CA TYR A 447 -14.87 -15.79 -24.47
C TYR A 447 -15.02 -14.82 -25.65
N HIS A 448 -14.02 -13.96 -25.88
CA HIS A 448 -14.00 -13.04 -27.01
C HIS A 448 -14.08 -13.76 -28.37
N LEU A 449 -13.34 -14.86 -28.52
CA LEU A 449 -13.28 -15.64 -29.76
C LEU A 449 -14.49 -16.58 -29.94
N ASP A 450 -15.06 -17.08 -28.86
CA ASP A 450 -16.26 -17.91 -28.84
C ASP A 450 -17.07 -17.70 -27.55
N PRO A 451 -18.04 -16.77 -27.57
CA PRO A 451 -18.90 -16.48 -26.42
C PRO A 451 -19.76 -17.67 -25.97
N SER A 452 -19.93 -18.71 -26.82
CA SER A 452 -20.71 -19.90 -26.47
C SER A 452 -19.94 -20.89 -25.59
N TYR A 453 -18.62 -20.74 -25.50
CA TYR A 453 -17.76 -21.65 -24.72
C TYR A 453 -18.10 -21.66 -23.23
N MET A 454 -18.53 -20.52 -22.69
CA MET A 454 -18.83 -20.41 -21.27
C MET A 454 -20.02 -19.52 -20.97
N THR A 455 -20.78 -19.91 -19.94
CA THR A 455 -21.88 -19.13 -19.36
C THR A 455 -21.55 -18.79 -17.91
N LYS A 456 -22.32 -17.88 -17.31
CA LYS A 456 -22.16 -17.50 -15.89
C LYS A 456 -22.19 -18.69 -14.91
N ASN A 457 -22.84 -19.77 -15.29
CA ASN A 457 -22.98 -20.98 -14.46
C ASN A 457 -21.90 -22.03 -14.73
N THR A 458 -20.95 -21.75 -15.64
CA THR A 458 -19.84 -22.68 -15.89
C THR A 458 -18.84 -22.66 -14.75
N ARG A 459 -18.27 -23.83 -14.48
CA ARG A 459 -17.20 -24.00 -13.51
C ARG A 459 -16.03 -23.04 -13.72
N LEU A 460 -15.60 -22.82 -14.97
CA LEU A 460 -14.51 -21.91 -15.28
C LEU A 460 -14.88 -20.45 -14.94
N CYS A 461 -16.10 -20.00 -15.24
CA CYS A 461 -16.57 -18.67 -14.86
C CYS A 461 -16.50 -18.46 -13.34
N ALA A 462 -17.07 -19.39 -12.55
CA ALA A 462 -17.02 -19.33 -11.09
C ALA A 462 -15.59 -19.32 -10.53
N TRP A 463 -14.69 -20.09 -11.16
CA TRP A 463 -13.27 -20.09 -10.82
C TRP A 463 -12.62 -18.73 -11.07
N ILE A 464 -12.82 -18.14 -12.24
CA ILE A 464 -12.25 -16.84 -12.61
C ILE A 464 -12.77 -15.73 -11.69
N GLU A 465 -14.08 -15.65 -11.44
CA GLU A 465 -14.66 -14.65 -10.53
C GLU A 465 -14.08 -14.77 -9.11
N THR A 466 -13.83 -15.98 -8.63
CA THR A 466 -13.19 -16.20 -7.33
C THR A 466 -11.74 -15.68 -7.32
N LEU A 467 -10.96 -15.90 -8.38
CA LEU A 467 -9.60 -15.36 -8.49
C LEU A 467 -9.58 -13.83 -8.60
N VAL A 468 -10.54 -13.23 -9.32
CA VAL A 468 -10.69 -11.77 -9.40
C VAL A 468 -10.96 -11.19 -8.01
N ARG A 469 -11.86 -11.80 -7.23
CA ARG A 469 -12.16 -11.41 -5.85
C ARG A 469 -10.94 -11.54 -4.93
N ASP A 470 -10.14 -12.60 -5.09
CA ASP A 470 -8.92 -12.79 -4.30
C ASP A 470 -7.90 -11.66 -4.49
N VAL A 471 -7.77 -11.14 -5.73
CA VAL A 471 -6.80 -10.09 -6.06
C VAL A 471 -7.35 -8.68 -5.76
N MET A 472 -8.60 -8.42 -6.12
CA MET A 472 -9.15 -7.06 -6.16
C MET A 472 -10.62 -6.96 -5.73
N SER A 473 -11.06 -7.74 -4.74
CA SER A 473 -12.35 -7.47 -4.10
C SER A 473 -12.41 -6.00 -3.69
N ALA A 474 -13.39 -5.25 -4.23
CA ALA A 474 -13.60 -3.85 -3.89
C ALA A 474 -14.53 -3.68 -2.68
N SER A 475 -15.19 -4.77 -2.26
CA SER A 475 -16.28 -4.76 -1.28
C SER A 475 -15.77 -4.80 0.15
N THR A 476 -16.28 -3.91 1.00
CA THR A 476 -16.11 -3.98 2.46
C THR A 476 -16.95 -5.09 3.11
N ALA A 477 -17.91 -5.64 2.38
CA ALA A 477 -18.80 -6.69 2.86
C ALA A 477 -18.33 -8.11 2.48
N ASP A 478 -17.24 -8.25 1.71
CA ASP A 478 -16.71 -9.57 1.38
C ASP A 478 -16.02 -10.18 2.62
N ALA A 479 -16.66 -11.21 3.19
CA ALA A 479 -16.16 -11.88 4.38
C ALA A 479 -15.03 -12.89 4.08
N TYR A 480 -14.68 -13.11 2.81
CA TYR A 480 -13.75 -14.15 2.38
C TYR A 480 -12.44 -13.58 1.82
N PHE A 481 -12.48 -12.41 1.18
CA PHE A 481 -11.32 -11.80 0.53
C PHE A 481 -11.06 -10.36 1.03
N PRO A 482 -9.81 -9.99 1.31
CA PRO A 482 -9.48 -8.63 1.74
C PRO A 482 -9.63 -7.66 0.58
N ARG A 483 -9.94 -6.40 0.90
CA ARG A 483 -10.08 -5.36 -0.13
C ARG A 483 -8.75 -5.08 -0.81
N PHE A 484 -8.80 -5.04 -2.14
CA PHE A 484 -7.66 -4.69 -3.00
C PHE A 484 -6.36 -5.36 -2.53
N ARG A 485 -6.38 -6.70 -2.38
CA ARG A 485 -5.31 -7.45 -1.69
C ARG A 485 -3.93 -6.95 -2.08
N HIS A 486 -3.65 -6.90 -3.39
CA HIS A 486 -2.34 -6.57 -3.94
C HIS A 486 -2.14 -5.07 -4.20
N PHE A 487 -3.19 -4.29 -4.43
CA PHE A 487 -3.06 -2.90 -4.84
C PHE A 487 -3.03 -1.94 -3.64
N ASP A 488 -2.09 -1.01 -3.66
CA ASP A 488 -2.00 0.08 -2.68
C ASP A 488 -2.33 1.41 -3.39
N TRP A 489 -3.47 1.99 -3.02
CA TRP A 489 -4.01 3.19 -3.67
C TRP A 489 -3.15 4.44 -3.48
N PHE A 490 -2.39 4.52 -2.39
CA PHE A 490 -1.49 5.65 -2.17
C PHE A 490 -0.15 5.43 -2.87
N LEU A 491 0.36 4.20 -2.93
CA LEU A 491 1.59 3.93 -3.69
C LEU A 491 1.36 3.95 -5.20
N GLY A 492 0.14 3.68 -5.66
CA GLY A 492 -0.26 3.70 -7.07
C GLY A 492 0.18 2.46 -7.85
N HIS A 493 0.55 1.39 -7.15
CA HIS A 493 1.00 0.12 -7.72
C HIS A 493 0.77 -1.04 -6.74
N ALA A 494 1.01 -2.27 -7.19
CA ALA A 494 0.85 -3.47 -6.38
C ALA A 494 2.06 -3.75 -5.48
N LEU A 495 1.86 -4.61 -4.48
CA LEU A 495 2.90 -5.21 -3.66
C LEU A 495 2.87 -6.74 -3.83
N SER A 496 4.03 -7.31 -4.17
CA SER A 496 4.15 -8.72 -4.58
C SER A 496 4.10 -9.67 -3.38
N HIS A 497 4.87 -9.38 -2.33
CA HIS A 497 5.02 -10.26 -1.17
C HIS A 497 3.88 -10.11 -0.15
N GLY A 498 3.33 -11.25 0.26
CA GLY A 498 2.25 -11.35 1.25
C GLY A 498 2.74 -11.26 2.69
N VAL A 499 2.32 -12.21 3.54
CA VAL A 499 2.54 -12.17 5.00
C VAL A 499 4.02 -12.20 5.41
N THR A 500 4.91 -12.73 4.57
CA THR A 500 6.35 -12.82 4.87
C THR A 500 6.95 -11.43 5.09
N SER A 501 7.69 -11.30 6.18
CA SER A 501 8.35 -10.07 6.57
C SER A 501 9.65 -9.85 5.77
N ILE A 502 9.93 -8.60 5.39
CA ILE A 502 11.10 -8.21 4.59
C ILE A 502 11.74 -6.96 5.19
N VAL A 503 13.06 -7.00 5.42
CA VAL A 503 13.81 -5.93 6.10
C VAL A 503 13.71 -4.58 5.39
N ASP A 504 13.67 -4.58 4.06
CA ASP A 504 13.63 -3.36 3.23
C ASP A 504 12.18 -2.91 2.90
N GLY A 505 11.18 -3.55 3.51
CA GLY A 505 9.77 -3.31 3.22
C GLY A 505 9.23 -4.20 2.10
N LYS A 506 7.96 -4.03 1.76
CA LYS A 506 7.33 -4.78 0.66
C LYS A 506 7.86 -4.29 -0.69
N ASP A 507 7.97 -5.22 -1.63
CA ASP A 507 8.55 -5.01 -2.97
C ASP A 507 7.53 -5.22 -4.09
N GLU A 508 7.94 -4.78 -5.28
CA GLU A 508 7.34 -5.07 -6.56
C GLU A 508 8.48 -5.12 -7.60
N GLU A 509 8.62 -6.24 -8.29
CA GLU A 509 9.68 -6.43 -9.30
C GLU A 509 9.11 -6.30 -10.72
N SER A 510 7.93 -6.88 -10.96
CA SER A 510 7.41 -7.17 -12.29
C SER A 510 6.15 -6.35 -12.54
N THR A 511 6.32 -5.03 -12.65
CA THR A 511 5.21 -4.09 -12.92
C THR A 511 4.46 -4.43 -14.22
N SER A 512 5.12 -5.07 -15.20
CA SER A 512 4.46 -5.57 -16.40
C SER A 512 3.50 -6.72 -16.13
N GLU A 513 3.79 -7.60 -15.17
CA GLU A 513 2.89 -8.69 -14.79
C GLU A 513 1.73 -8.19 -13.92
N GLU A 514 1.95 -7.16 -13.10
CA GLU A 514 0.87 -6.41 -12.45
C GLU A 514 -0.09 -5.82 -13.51
N ILE A 515 0.43 -5.04 -14.46
CA ILE A 515 -0.38 -4.43 -15.53
C ILE A 515 -1.12 -5.52 -16.31
N ASN A 516 -0.48 -6.66 -16.56
CA ASN A 516 -1.09 -7.80 -17.24
C ASN A 516 -2.26 -8.41 -16.43
N CYS A 517 -2.17 -8.43 -15.10
CA CYS A 517 -3.27 -8.82 -14.23
C CYS A 517 -4.47 -7.87 -14.41
N TRP A 518 -4.24 -6.56 -14.27
CA TRP A 518 -5.29 -5.54 -14.43
C TRP A 518 -5.92 -5.56 -15.83
N TYR A 519 -5.10 -5.71 -16.86
CA TYR A 519 -5.56 -5.90 -18.24
C TYR A 519 -6.44 -7.14 -18.40
N GLY A 520 -6.03 -8.27 -17.82
CA GLY A 520 -6.83 -9.50 -17.83
C GLY A 520 -8.19 -9.36 -17.15
N ILE A 521 -8.24 -8.68 -16.02
CA ILE A 521 -9.49 -8.46 -15.28
C ILE A 521 -10.39 -7.48 -16.03
N ALA A 522 -9.83 -6.40 -16.60
CA ALA A 522 -10.59 -5.45 -17.42
C ALA A 522 -11.21 -6.12 -18.65
N LEU A 523 -10.44 -6.94 -19.37
CA LEU A 523 -10.95 -7.70 -20.52
C LEU A 523 -12.01 -8.72 -20.11
N TRP A 524 -11.83 -9.39 -18.97
CA TRP A 524 -12.81 -10.33 -18.43
C TRP A 524 -14.13 -9.63 -18.08
N ALA A 525 -14.06 -8.49 -17.40
CA ALA A 525 -15.21 -7.65 -17.09
C ALA A 525 -15.95 -7.20 -18.37
N ALA A 526 -15.20 -6.78 -19.40
CA ALA A 526 -15.75 -6.34 -20.67
C ALA A 526 -16.54 -7.46 -21.39
N VAL A 527 -15.98 -8.67 -21.49
CA VAL A 527 -16.64 -9.79 -22.19
C VAL A 527 -17.81 -10.40 -21.41
N THR A 528 -17.83 -10.25 -20.09
CA THR A 528 -18.92 -10.76 -19.23
C THR A 528 -20.02 -9.73 -18.93
N GLY A 529 -19.83 -8.47 -19.35
CA GLY A 529 -20.77 -7.37 -19.13
C GLY A 529 -20.83 -6.90 -17.67
N ASN A 530 -19.69 -6.96 -16.97
CA ASN A 530 -19.53 -6.45 -15.60
C ASN A 530 -18.86 -5.07 -15.63
N THR A 531 -19.62 -4.06 -16.08
CA THR A 531 -19.14 -2.68 -16.31
C THR A 531 -19.12 -1.82 -15.06
#